data_AF-A0ABD3QJF5-F1
#
_entry.id   AF-A0ABD3QJF5-F1
#
_cell.length_a   1.000
_cell.length_b   1.000
_cell.length_c   1.000
_cell.angle_alpha   90.00
_cell.angle_beta   90.00
_cell.angle_gamma   90.00
#
_symmetry.space_group_name_H-M   'P 1'
#
loop_
_entity.id
_entity.type
_entity.pdbx_description
1 polymer ?
#
loop_
_entity_poly.entity_id
_entity_poly.type
_entity_poly.pdbx_seq_one_letter_code
_entity_poly.pdbx_strand_id
1 'polypeptide(L)'
;MAFQHFCAAFITGNIKGNAYRQRNVFLYPPQKQEVCDSYGEDDLKVVGNGTCGVNGNTKIFFADQNATTCDNGNIEGLYAGLYPTTTQLIGTNALLYQVLFNGALIQSQLTTITADAAGQTYRTRTAQGFNFMTQVSNSCSYYRERKVTKEEFYAEFNVAVENIEALSNDEMCKTDPSDANESGGMEKCIDHLESLFSL
;
A
#
# COMPACT_ATOMS: atom_id res chain seq x y z
N MET A 1 12.48 11.17 -12.34
CA MET A 1 11.27 10.35 -12.17
C MET A 1 11.68 9.14 -11.37
N ALA A 2 11.52 9.19 -10.04
CA ALA A 2 11.99 8.12 -9.15
C ALA A 2 10.91 7.04 -9.07
N PHE A 3 11.13 5.91 -9.74
CA PHE A 3 10.32 4.72 -9.57
C PHE A 3 10.78 4.05 -8.28
N GLN A 4 10.03 4.22 -7.18
CA GLN A 4 10.15 3.32 -6.04
C GLN A 4 9.83 1.92 -6.55
N HIS A 5 10.87 1.10 -6.78
CA HIS A 5 10.71 -0.28 -7.20
C HIS A 5 10.30 -1.10 -5.97
N PHE A 6 9.00 -1.35 -5.86
CA PHE A 6 8.45 -2.34 -4.95
C PHE A 6 8.74 -3.74 -5.51
N CYS A 7 9.25 -4.66 -4.70
CA CYS A 7 9.45 -6.04 -5.16
C CYS A 7 8.17 -6.86 -4.98
N ALA A 8 7.45 -6.66 -3.87
CA ALA A 8 6.18 -7.35 -3.62
C ALA A 8 5.24 -6.53 -2.72
N ALA A 9 3.94 -6.77 -2.87
CA ALA A 9 2.89 -6.18 -2.05
C ALA A 9 1.87 -7.26 -1.66
N PHE A 10 1.55 -7.31 -0.38
CA PHE A 10 0.64 -8.28 0.20
C PHE A 10 -0.53 -7.56 0.82
N ILE A 11 -1.73 -7.88 0.35
CA ILE A 11 -2.93 -7.12 0.66
C ILE A 11 -4.04 -8.07 1.10
N THR A 12 -4.51 -7.86 2.33
CA THR A 12 -5.73 -8.49 2.83
C THR A 12 -6.84 -7.44 2.87
N GLY A 13 -8.06 -7.88 2.65
CA GLY A 13 -9.22 -7.01 2.73
C GLY A 13 -10.45 -7.78 3.18
N ASN A 14 -11.34 -7.10 3.89
CA ASN A 14 -12.60 -7.66 4.35
C ASN A 14 -13.72 -6.63 4.23
N ILE A 15 -14.94 -7.14 4.04
CA ILE A 15 -16.16 -6.35 4.02
C ILE A 15 -16.99 -6.81 5.23
N LYS A 16 -17.38 -5.86 6.08
CA LYS A 16 -18.27 -6.11 7.23
C LYS A 16 -19.31 -5.00 7.31
N GLY A 17 -20.59 -5.34 7.10
CA GLY A 17 -21.66 -4.35 7.04
C GLY A 17 -21.43 -3.36 5.90
N ASN A 18 -21.39 -2.06 6.21
CA ASN A 18 -21.12 -0.99 5.25
C ASN A 18 -19.63 -0.65 5.11
N ALA A 19 -18.74 -1.36 5.79
CA ALA A 19 -17.31 -1.04 5.84
C ALA A 19 -16.50 -1.98 4.94
N TYR A 20 -15.63 -1.39 4.11
CA TYR A 20 -14.49 -2.06 3.51
C TYR A 20 -13.23 -1.68 4.28
N ARG A 21 -12.39 -2.67 4.53
CA ARG A 21 -11.16 -2.48 5.25
C ARG A 21 -10.03 -3.23 4.57
N GLN A 22 -8.88 -2.59 4.46
CA GLN A 22 -7.73 -3.12 3.75
C GLN A 22 -6.46 -2.96 4.61
N ARG A 23 -5.62 -3.99 4.61
CA ARG A 23 -4.30 -3.99 5.25
C ARG A 23 -3.28 -4.38 4.20
N ASN A 24 -2.24 -3.56 4.06
CA ASN A 24 -1.19 -3.75 3.08
C ASN A 24 0.16 -3.87 3.80
N VAL A 25 0.99 -4.79 3.34
CA VAL A 25 2.43 -4.84 3.61
C VAL A 25 3.15 -4.72 2.28
N PHE A 26 3.99 -3.70 2.15
CA PHE A 26 4.87 -3.49 1.01
C PHE A 26 6.28 -3.89 1.38
N LEU A 27 6.92 -4.69 0.52
CA LEU A 27 8.30 -5.13 0.67
C LEU A 27 9.17 -4.42 -0.37
N TYR A 28 10.22 -3.76 0.12
CA TYR A 28 11.18 -3.03 -0.69
C TYR A 28 12.54 -3.72 -0.59
N PRO A 29 13.13 -4.14 -1.70
CA PRO A 29 14.49 -4.63 -1.71
C PRO A 29 15.46 -3.46 -1.45
N PRO A 30 16.75 -3.74 -1.17
CA PRO A 30 17.77 -2.71 -1.16
C PRO A 30 17.68 -1.86 -2.42
N GLN A 31 17.75 -0.53 -2.24
CA GLN A 31 17.83 0.37 -3.38
C GLN A 31 19.18 0.22 -4.09
N LYS A 32 19.28 0.67 -5.33
CA LYS A 32 20.59 0.75 -5.99
C LYS A 32 21.40 1.86 -5.33
N GLN A 33 22.72 1.66 -5.21
CA GLN A 33 23.62 2.66 -4.63
C GLN A 33 23.48 4.01 -5.34
N GLU A 34 23.39 4.03 -6.67
CA GLU A 34 23.19 5.23 -7.49
C GLU A 34 21.93 6.04 -7.10
N VAL A 35 20.88 5.34 -6.65
CA VAL A 35 19.64 5.98 -6.18
C VAL A 35 19.85 6.53 -4.78
N CYS A 36 20.54 5.80 -3.90
CA CYS A 36 20.92 6.30 -2.58
C CYS A 36 21.80 7.56 -2.67
N ASP A 37 22.79 7.54 -3.57
CA ASP A 37 23.71 8.66 -3.79
C ASP A 37 23.01 9.89 -4.40
N SER A 38 21.85 9.69 -5.04
CA SER A 38 21.05 10.76 -5.63
C SER A 38 20.20 11.52 -4.61
N TYR A 39 19.99 10.96 -3.42
CA TYR A 39 19.37 11.66 -2.31
C TYR A 39 20.46 12.42 -1.54
N GLY A 40 20.22 13.68 -1.17
CA GLY A 40 21.10 14.36 -0.23
C GLY A 40 21.09 13.63 1.12
N GLU A 41 22.13 13.79 1.95
CA GLU A 41 22.20 13.14 3.27
C GLU A 41 20.93 13.41 4.13
N ASP A 42 20.29 14.57 3.95
CA ASP A 42 19.03 14.95 4.62
C ASP A 42 17.76 14.29 4.03
N ASP A 43 17.81 13.83 2.78
CA ASP A 43 16.69 13.18 2.07
C ASP A 43 16.70 11.65 2.19
N LEU A 44 17.85 11.07 2.60
CA LEU A 44 17.98 9.66 2.96
C LEU A 44 17.28 9.38 4.30
N LYS A 45 15.94 9.40 4.28
CA LYS A 45 15.14 8.91 5.40
C LYS A 45 15.19 7.39 5.45
N VAL A 46 16.30 6.87 5.97
CA VAL A 46 16.36 5.46 6.39
C VAL A 46 15.51 5.33 7.65
N VAL A 47 14.47 4.50 7.57
CA VAL A 47 13.67 4.13 8.74
C VAL A 47 14.36 2.92 9.39
N GLY A 48 14.72 3.04 10.67
CA GLY A 48 15.48 2.04 11.41
C GLY A 48 17.01 2.22 11.28
N ASN A 49 17.77 1.19 11.68
CA ASN A 49 19.24 1.23 11.77
C ASN A 49 19.98 0.80 10.48
N GLY A 50 19.32 0.88 9.32
CA GLY A 50 19.83 0.33 8.06
C GLY A 50 20.78 1.23 7.30
N THR A 51 21.36 0.67 6.25
CA THR A 51 22.15 1.42 5.27
C THR A 51 21.44 1.36 3.92
N CYS A 52 21.16 2.53 3.34
CA CYS A 52 20.63 2.61 1.97
C CYS A 52 21.59 1.90 1.01
N GLY A 53 21.09 1.11 0.08
CA GLY A 53 21.93 0.38 -0.88
C GLY A 53 22.25 -1.04 -0.43
N VAL A 54 22.18 -1.29 0.88
CA VAL A 54 22.53 -2.57 1.50
C VAL A 54 21.29 -3.26 2.05
N ASN A 55 20.42 -2.53 2.74
CA ASN A 55 19.25 -3.11 3.38
C ASN A 55 17.96 -2.80 2.63
N GLY A 56 17.10 -3.82 2.53
CA GLY A 56 15.69 -3.67 2.19
C GLY A 56 14.88 -3.11 3.35
N ASN A 57 13.62 -2.81 3.09
CA ASN A 57 12.69 -2.32 4.11
C ASN A 57 11.26 -2.80 3.84
N THR A 58 10.38 -2.55 4.79
CA THR A 58 8.96 -2.86 4.69
C THR A 58 8.14 -1.63 5.04
N LYS A 59 6.91 -1.54 4.52
CA LYS A 59 5.96 -0.49 4.91
C LYS A 59 4.57 -1.07 5.06
N ILE A 60 3.96 -0.81 6.20
CA ILE A 60 2.56 -1.16 6.46
C ILE A 60 1.65 0.03 6.14
N PHE A 61 0.47 -0.27 5.60
CA PHE A 61 -0.56 0.73 5.30
C PHE A 61 -1.94 0.15 5.60
N PHE A 62 -2.87 1.01 6.00
CA PHE A 62 -4.29 0.66 6.14
C PHE A 62 -5.15 1.60 5.31
N ALA A 63 -6.21 1.07 4.73
CA ALA A 63 -7.20 1.84 3.97
C ALA A 63 -8.60 1.40 4.40
N ASP A 64 -9.22 2.21 5.25
CA ASP A 64 -10.53 1.93 5.83
C ASP A 64 -11.56 2.88 5.23
N GLN A 65 -12.58 2.33 4.58
CA GLN A 65 -13.65 3.08 3.92
C GLN A 65 -15.02 2.55 4.33
N ASN A 66 -16.01 3.43 4.39
CA ASN A 66 -17.38 3.11 4.76
C ASN A 66 -18.34 3.62 3.67
N ALA A 67 -19.38 2.86 3.38
CA ALA A 67 -20.57 3.37 2.70
C ALA A 67 -21.44 4.08 3.74
N THR A 68 -21.29 5.39 3.86
CA THR A 68 -22.11 6.25 4.74
C THR A 68 -23.39 6.71 4.06
N THR A 69 -23.40 6.69 2.72
CA THR A 69 -24.54 7.04 1.86
C THR A 69 -24.88 5.88 0.94
N CYS A 70 -26.17 5.60 0.74
CA CYS A 70 -26.64 4.57 -0.20
C CYS A 70 -26.64 5.07 -1.66
N ASP A 71 -25.53 5.61 -2.14
CA ASP A 71 -25.39 6.13 -3.50
C ASP A 71 -24.49 5.21 -4.35
N ASN A 72 -25.12 4.36 -5.15
CA ASN A 72 -24.49 3.61 -6.25
C ASN A 72 -23.19 2.85 -5.92
N GLY A 73 -23.03 2.38 -4.67
CA GLY A 73 -21.85 1.61 -4.24
C GLY A 73 -20.62 2.46 -3.90
N ASN A 74 -20.80 3.77 -3.74
CA ASN A 74 -19.73 4.66 -3.33
C ASN A 74 -19.34 4.41 -1.87
N ILE A 75 -18.04 4.40 -1.60
CA ILE A 75 -17.47 4.33 -0.25
C ILE A 75 -16.54 5.51 -0.03
N GLU A 76 -16.52 6.02 1.19
CA GLU A 76 -15.75 7.18 1.59
C GLU A 76 -14.99 6.91 2.89
N GLY A 77 -13.98 7.71 3.15
CA GLY A 77 -13.11 7.56 4.30
C GLY A 77 -12.02 8.63 4.28
N LEU A 78 -11.17 8.61 5.28
CA LEU A 78 -10.06 9.55 5.39
C LEU A 78 -8.76 8.93 4.88
N TYR A 79 -8.14 9.55 3.89
CA TYR A 79 -6.75 9.28 3.53
C TYR A 79 -5.83 9.95 4.55
N ALA A 80 -4.88 9.20 5.08
CA ALA A 80 -3.97 9.63 6.15
C ALA A 80 -4.69 10.25 7.38
N GLY A 81 -5.93 9.83 7.64
CA GLY A 81 -6.74 10.35 8.75
C GLY A 81 -7.23 11.79 8.61
N LEU A 82 -6.95 12.47 7.48
CA LEU A 82 -7.20 13.91 7.34
C LEU A 82 -7.95 14.29 6.06
N TYR A 83 -7.72 13.59 4.95
CA TYR A 83 -8.20 14.03 3.64
C TYR A 83 -9.41 13.22 3.19
N PRO A 84 -10.53 13.87 2.80
CA PRO A 84 -11.72 13.16 2.33
C PRO A 84 -11.43 12.42 1.03
N THR A 85 -12.04 11.26 0.89
CA THR A 85 -11.86 10.37 -0.25
C THR A 85 -13.20 9.98 -0.83
N THR A 86 -13.25 9.83 -2.15
CA THR A 86 -14.42 9.35 -2.87
C THR A 86 -14.04 8.13 -3.68
N THR A 87 -14.75 7.02 -3.50
CA THR A 87 -14.65 5.85 -4.37
C THR A 87 -15.95 5.72 -5.17
N GLN A 88 -15.85 5.60 -6.48
CA GLN A 88 -16.98 5.38 -7.39
C GLN A 88 -16.77 4.15 -8.28
N LEU A 89 -17.85 3.42 -8.55
CA LEU A 89 -17.84 2.35 -9.55
C LEU A 89 -17.88 2.93 -10.97
N ILE A 90 -16.94 2.50 -11.81
CA ILE A 90 -16.87 2.81 -13.24
C ILE A 90 -17.22 1.52 -14.01
N GLY A 91 -18.42 1.48 -14.59
CA GLY A 91 -18.93 0.28 -15.24
C GLY A 91 -19.25 -0.83 -14.23
N THR A 92 -18.90 -2.08 -14.55
CA THR A 92 -19.21 -3.25 -13.70
C THR A 92 -17.99 -3.86 -13.02
N ASN A 93 -16.78 -3.42 -13.39
CA ASN A 93 -15.54 -4.08 -12.97
C ASN A 93 -14.41 -3.11 -12.64
N ALA A 94 -14.63 -1.79 -12.64
CA ALA A 94 -13.62 -0.82 -12.28
C ALA A 94 -14.10 0.13 -11.18
N LEU A 95 -13.17 0.64 -10.38
CA LEU A 95 -13.39 1.55 -9.26
C LEU A 95 -12.40 2.72 -9.40
N LEU A 96 -12.94 3.94 -9.35
CA LEU A 96 -12.17 5.17 -9.30
C LEU A 96 -12.16 5.69 -7.86
N TYR A 97 -10.99 5.72 -7.25
CA TYR A 97 -10.73 6.33 -5.95
C TYR A 97 -10.02 7.66 -6.14
N GLN A 98 -10.51 8.72 -5.49
CA GLN A 98 -9.90 10.04 -5.53
C GLN A 98 -9.79 10.65 -4.13
N VAL A 99 -8.74 11.44 -3.94
CA VAL A 99 -8.52 12.22 -2.72
C VAL A 99 -8.41 13.68 -3.11
N LEU A 100 -9.18 14.52 -2.43
CA LEU A 100 -9.18 15.96 -2.64
C LEU A 100 -8.66 16.68 -1.40
N PHE A 101 -7.92 17.76 -1.62
CA PHE A 101 -7.50 18.70 -0.60
C PHE A 101 -7.88 20.11 -1.04
N ASN A 102 -8.73 20.80 -0.27
CA ASN A 102 -9.28 22.12 -0.63
C ASN A 102 -9.86 22.18 -2.05
N GLY A 103 -10.54 21.11 -2.49
CA GLY A 103 -11.13 21.00 -3.82
C GLY A 103 -10.14 20.66 -4.95
N ALA A 104 -8.84 20.59 -4.66
CA ALA A 104 -7.81 20.19 -5.61
C ALA A 104 -7.60 18.67 -5.56
N LEU A 105 -7.49 18.02 -6.72
CA LEU A 105 -7.15 16.60 -6.81
C LEU A 105 -5.70 16.41 -6.37
N ILE A 106 -5.45 15.51 -5.42
CA ILE A 106 -4.09 15.20 -4.94
C ILE A 106 -3.70 13.74 -5.12
N GLN A 107 -4.67 12.84 -5.23
CA GLN A 107 -4.48 11.44 -5.58
C GLN A 107 -5.65 10.95 -6.42
N SER A 108 -5.36 10.17 -7.44
CA SER A 108 -6.35 9.47 -8.26
C SER A 108 -5.88 8.04 -8.49
N GLN A 109 -6.77 7.07 -8.31
CA GLN A 109 -6.48 5.66 -8.49
C GLN A 109 -7.62 4.99 -9.26
N LEU A 110 -7.29 4.32 -10.36
CA LEU A 110 -8.22 3.43 -11.05
C LEU A 110 -7.84 1.98 -10.76
N THR A 111 -8.82 1.21 -10.30
CA THR A 111 -8.66 -0.22 -10.00
C THR A 111 -9.61 -1.01 -10.86
N THR A 112 -9.13 -1.98 -11.61
CA THR A 112 -9.93 -2.84 -12.49
C THR A 112 -9.79 -4.29 -12.06
N ILE A 113 -10.92 -4.98 -11.96
CA ILE A 113 -11.00 -6.42 -11.71
C ILE A 113 -11.20 -7.13 -13.06
N THR A 114 -10.39 -8.14 -13.31
CA THR A 114 -10.48 -9.00 -14.49
C THR A 114 -10.37 -10.46 -14.09
N ALA A 115 -10.78 -11.37 -14.98
CA ALA A 115 -10.55 -12.79 -14.83
C ALA A 115 -9.99 -13.37 -16.13
N ASP A 116 -9.11 -14.35 -16.03
CA ASP A 116 -8.67 -15.12 -17.20
C ASP A 116 -9.66 -16.27 -17.54
N ALA A 117 -9.34 -17.03 -18.59
CA ALA A 117 -10.18 -18.14 -19.06
C ALA A 117 -10.33 -19.27 -18.03
N ALA A 118 -9.41 -19.40 -17.07
CA ALA A 118 -9.48 -20.39 -15.99
C ALA A 118 -10.27 -19.86 -14.76
N GLY A 119 -10.73 -18.61 -14.80
CA GLY A 119 -11.44 -17.96 -13.70
C GLY A 119 -10.52 -17.36 -12.63
N GLN A 120 -9.21 -17.33 -12.85
CA GLN A 120 -8.28 -16.66 -11.93
C GLN A 120 -8.57 -15.17 -11.95
N THR A 121 -8.84 -14.60 -10.77
CA THR A 121 -9.15 -13.18 -10.62
C THR A 121 -7.88 -12.35 -10.46
N TYR A 122 -7.82 -11.23 -11.16
CA TYR A 122 -6.74 -10.26 -11.09
C TYR A 122 -7.29 -8.87 -10.73
N ARG A 123 -6.49 -8.11 -10.00
CA ARG A 123 -6.71 -6.69 -9.73
C ARG A 123 -5.56 -5.90 -10.36
N THR A 124 -5.90 -4.99 -11.26
CA THR A 124 -4.95 -4.03 -11.85
C THR A 124 -5.21 -2.66 -11.26
N ARG A 125 -4.17 -2.02 -10.73
CA ARG A 125 -4.26 -0.71 -10.08
C ARG A 125 -3.29 0.27 -10.71
N THR A 126 -3.80 1.39 -11.19
CA THR A 126 -3.00 2.57 -11.55
C THR A 126 -3.30 3.68 -10.56
N ALA A 127 -2.28 4.34 -10.04
CA ALA A 127 -2.47 5.53 -9.21
C ALA A 127 -1.53 6.65 -9.63
N GLN A 128 -2.01 7.89 -9.52
CA GLN A 128 -1.24 9.11 -9.73
C GLN A 128 -1.40 10.04 -8.54
N GLY A 129 -0.29 10.62 -8.10
CA GLY A 129 -0.26 11.76 -7.19
C GLY A 129 -0.10 13.07 -7.95
N PHE A 130 -0.69 14.13 -7.40
CA PHE A 130 -0.64 15.47 -7.97
C PHE A 130 -0.18 16.47 -6.90
N ASN A 131 0.68 17.41 -7.29
CA ASN A 131 1.00 18.54 -6.45
C ASN A 131 -0.25 19.44 -6.31
N PHE A 132 -0.72 19.67 -5.10
CA PHE A 132 -1.98 20.39 -4.88
C PHE A 132 -1.96 21.84 -5.42
N MET A 133 -0.79 22.50 -5.47
CA MET A 133 -0.66 23.87 -5.98
C MET A 133 -0.53 23.93 -7.50
N THR A 134 0.31 23.09 -8.10
CA THR A 134 0.60 23.15 -9.54
C THR A 134 -0.28 22.24 -10.38
N GLN A 135 -0.98 21.28 -9.75
CA GLN A 135 -1.77 20.23 -10.40
C GLN A 135 -0.97 19.35 -11.37
N VAL A 136 0.36 19.43 -11.33
CA VAL A 136 1.26 18.57 -12.09
C VAL A 136 1.40 17.24 -11.35
N SER A 137 1.32 16.13 -12.09
CA SER A 137 1.55 14.81 -11.52
C SER A 137 2.99 14.67 -11.05
N ASN A 138 3.17 14.24 -9.80
CA ASN A 138 4.49 14.11 -9.15
C ASN A 138 4.82 12.67 -8.76
N SER A 139 3.86 11.75 -8.86
CA SER A 139 4.08 10.32 -8.65
C SER A 139 3.11 9.50 -9.49
N CYS A 140 3.52 8.30 -9.84
CA CYS A 140 2.65 7.31 -10.46
C CYS A 140 3.04 5.91 -10.00
N SER A 141 2.07 5.00 -10.00
CA SER A 141 2.31 3.61 -9.68
C SER A 141 1.38 2.69 -10.48
N TYR A 142 1.85 1.48 -10.70
CA TYR A 142 1.14 0.42 -11.42
C TYR A 142 1.34 -0.91 -10.70
N TYR A 143 0.24 -1.58 -10.38
CA TYR A 143 0.26 -2.87 -9.72
C TYR A 143 -0.65 -3.85 -10.46
N ARG A 144 -0.20 -5.10 -10.51
CA ARG A 144 -0.99 -6.26 -10.92
C ARG A 144 -0.95 -7.27 -9.80
N GLU A 145 -2.11 -7.67 -9.36
CA GLU A 145 -2.28 -8.55 -8.21
C GLU A 145 -3.20 -9.69 -8.61
N ARG A 146 -2.97 -10.87 -8.05
CA ARG A 146 -3.87 -12.03 -8.20
C ARG A 146 -4.54 -12.33 -6.87
N LYS A 147 -5.79 -12.75 -6.94
CA LYS A 147 -6.50 -13.29 -5.78
C LYS A 147 -6.04 -14.73 -5.56
N VAL A 148 -5.55 -15.03 -4.37
CA VAL A 148 -4.98 -16.35 -4.03
C VAL A 148 -5.65 -16.94 -2.80
N THR A 149 -5.37 -18.20 -2.50
CA THR A 149 -5.77 -18.80 -1.22
C THR A 149 -4.91 -18.25 -0.08
N LYS A 150 -5.36 -18.46 1.17
CA LYS A 150 -4.58 -18.03 2.34
C LYS A 150 -3.24 -18.77 2.43
N GLU A 151 -3.23 -20.05 2.09
CA GLU A 151 -2.04 -20.89 2.11
C GLU A 151 -1.00 -20.40 1.09
N GLU A 152 -1.44 -20.14 -0.15
CA GLU A 152 -0.57 -19.57 -1.20
C GLU A 152 -0.08 -18.18 -0.83
N PHE A 153 -0.95 -17.33 -0.28
CA PHE A 153 -0.61 -15.98 0.16
C PHE A 153 0.57 -15.98 1.16
N TYR A 154 0.49 -16.79 2.21
CA TYR A 154 1.55 -16.82 3.22
C TYR A 154 2.80 -17.57 2.76
N ALA A 155 2.66 -18.58 1.90
CA ALA A 155 3.81 -19.22 1.28
C ALA A 155 4.62 -18.19 0.46
N GLU A 156 3.95 -17.38 -0.36
CA GLU A 156 4.63 -16.34 -1.14
C GLU A 156 5.12 -15.17 -0.31
N PHE A 157 4.39 -14.80 0.75
CA PHE A 157 4.82 -13.76 1.68
C PHE A 157 6.15 -14.14 2.33
N ASN A 158 6.26 -15.36 2.85
CA ASN A 158 7.49 -15.84 3.49
C ASN A 158 8.66 -15.84 2.50
N VAL A 159 8.44 -16.35 1.27
CA VAL A 159 9.46 -16.32 0.22
C VAL A 159 9.86 -14.89 -0.14
N ALA A 160 8.92 -13.96 -0.24
CA ALA A 160 9.22 -12.58 -0.56
C ALA A 160 9.99 -11.86 0.57
N VAL A 161 9.71 -12.21 1.82
CA VAL A 161 10.44 -11.72 3.00
C VAL A 161 11.87 -12.25 3.01
N GLU A 162 12.08 -13.54 2.75
CA GLU A 162 13.43 -14.13 2.66
C GLU A 162 14.29 -13.48 1.56
N ASN A 163 13.65 -12.99 0.49
CA ASN A 163 14.32 -12.39 -0.66
C ASN A 163 14.62 -10.90 -0.50
N ILE A 164 14.02 -10.22 0.47
CA ILE A 164 14.46 -8.86 0.81
C ILE A 164 15.62 -8.99 1.79
N GLU A 165 16.77 -8.41 1.47
CA GLU A 165 17.91 -8.28 2.40
C GLU A 165 17.57 -7.23 3.48
N ALA A 166 16.45 -7.41 4.18
CA ALA A 166 15.97 -6.49 5.20
C ALA A 166 16.97 -6.43 6.37
N LEU A 167 16.93 -5.33 7.12
CA LEU A 167 17.44 -5.31 8.49
C LEU A 167 16.87 -6.51 9.27
N SER A 168 17.55 -6.90 10.36
CA SER A 168 17.11 -7.93 11.31
C SER A 168 15.58 -7.99 11.43
N ASN A 169 14.99 -9.19 11.43
CA ASN A 169 13.53 -9.42 11.44
C ASN A 169 12.75 -8.41 12.30
N ASP A 170 13.30 -8.04 13.46
CA ASP A 170 12.76 -7.09 14.44
C ASP A 170 12.56 -5.64 13.94
N GLU A 171 13.08 -5.27 12.76
CA GLU A 171 12.90 -3.97 12.12
C GLU A 171 11.77 -3.95 11.08
N MET A 172 11.26 -5.14 10.70
CA MET A 172 10.17 -5.24 9.73
C MET A 172 8.83 -4.77 10.31
N CYS A 173 7.99 -4.22 9.44
CA CYS A 173 6.65 -3.73 9.71
C CYS A 173 6.55 -2.80 10.93
N LYS A 174 7.62 -2.06 11.25
CA LYS A 174 7.55 -0.96 12.20
C LYS A 174 6.65 0.15 11.64
N THR A 175 5.81 0.67 12.51
CA THR A 175 5.08 1.92 12.31
C THR A 175 6.12 3.06 12.29
N ASP A 176 5.86 4.15 11.56
CA ASP A 176 6.77 5.31 11.43
C ASP A 176 7.40 5.70 12.79
N PRO A 177 8.61 6.32 12.83
CA PRO A 177 9.53 6.32 13.97
C PRO A 177 9.08 7.15 15.19
N SER A 178 7.80 7.51 15.31
CA SER A 178 7.26 8.14 16.52
C SER A 178 7.28 7.24 17.75
N ASP A 179 7.42 5.91 17.59
CA ASP A 179 7.60 4.97 18.70
C ASP A 179 8.86 4.12 18.52
N ALA A 180 10.01 4.68 18.93
CA ALA A 180 11.29 3.98 18.95
C ALA A 180 11.30 2.70 19.82
N ASN A 181 10.27 2.49 20.65
CA ASN A 181 10.11 1.35 21.54
C ASN A 181 9.20 0.25 20.98
N GLU A 182 8.62 0.42 19.80
CA GLU A 182 7.73 -0.61 19.23
C GLU A 182 8.56 -1.72 18.56
N SER A 183 8.34 -2.96 19.00
CA SER A 183 8.94 -4.13 18.36
C SER A 183 8.38 -4.30 16.94
N GLY A 184 9.26 -4.35 15.94
CA GLY A 184 8.92 -4.84 14.60
C GLY A 184 8.99 -6.36 14.57
N GLY A 185 8.86 -6.95 13.38
CA GLY A 185 8.90 -8.40 13.23
C GLY A 185 8.05 -8.92 12.10
N MET A 186 8.38 -10.15 11.67
CA MET A 186 7.49 -10.97 10.86
C MET A 186 6.12 -11.14 11.55
N GLU A 187 6.11 -11.36 12.86
CA GLU A 187 4.88 -11.47 13.65
C GLU A 187 4.04 -10.19 13.53
N LYS A 188 4.65 -9.00 13.62
CA LYS A 188 3.92 -7.74 13.44
C LYS A 188 3.38 -7.56 12.01
N CYS A 189 4.11 -8.00 11.00
CA CYS A 189 3.58 -8.00 9.63
C CYS A 189 2.35 -8.90 9.51
N ILE A 190 2.43 -10.11 10.07
CA ILE A 190 1.34 -11.08 10.07
C ILE A 190 0.16 -10.52 10.87
N ASP A 191 0.39 -9.99 12.07
CA ASP A 191 -0.64 -9.37 12.90
C ASP A 191 -1.33 -8.22 12.18
N HIS A 192 -0.59 -7.39 11.43
CA HIS A 192 -1.20 -6.33 10.61
C HIS A 192 -2.05 -6.92 9.48
N LEU A 193 -1.57 -7.95 8.77
CA LEU A 193 -2.29 -8.59 7.65
C LEU A 193 -3.50 -9.41 8.11
N GLU A 194 -3.37 -10.10 9.23
CA GLU A 194 -4.41 -10.87 9.92
C GLU A 194 -5.21 -10.01 10.88
N SER A 195 -4.92 -8.71 11.02
CA SER A 195 -5.68 -7.83 11.89
C SER A 195 -7.12 -7.81 11.40
N LEU A 196 -7.90 -8.71 12.00
CA LEU A 196 -9.29 -8.85 11.73
C LEU A 196 -9.92 -7.62 12.37
N PHE A 197 -10.66 -6.92 11.52
CA PHE A 197 -11.47 -5.73 11.74
C PHE A 197 -12.54 -5.98 12.80
N SER A 198 -12.08 -6.26 14.03
CA SER A 198 -12.89 -6.25 15.22
C SER A 198 -13.53 -4.87 15.29
N LEU A 199 -14.86 -4.89 15.22
CA LEU A 199 -15.67 -3.81 15.76
C LEU A 199 -15.74 -4.07 17.26
#